data_AF-A0A5C8AK08-F1
#
_entry.id   AF-A0A5C8AK08-F1
#
_cell.length_a   1.000
_cell.length_b   1.000
_cell.length_c   1.000
_cell.angle_alpha   90.00
_cell.angle_beta   90.00
_cell.angle_gamma   90.00
#
_symmetry.space_group_name_H-M   'P 1'
#
loop_
_entity.id
_entity.type
_entity.pdbx_description
1 polymer ?
#
loop_
_entity_poly.entity_id
_entity_poly.type
_entity_poly.pdbx_seq_one_letter_code
_entity_poly.pdbx_strand_id
1 'polypeptide(L)' 'ETTFGKKPIPVRSGGSIPIVALFEKELGLKTVMMGFGLDSDAIHSPNEHYGLFNFYKGIETIPYFFEHFADLSK' A
#
# COMPACT_ATOMS: atom_id res chain seq x y z
N GLU A 1 -0.36 -5.61 11.57
CA GLU A 1 0.07 -5.82 12.97
C GLU A 1 1.44 -6.50 13.04
N THR A 2 1.67 -7.57 12.28
CA THR A 2 2.94 -8.32 12.21
C THR A 2 4.19 -7.42 12.05
N THR A 3 4.18 -6.47 11.12
CA THR A 3 5.38 -5.66 10.82
C THR A 3 5.43 -4.32 11.56
N PHE A 4 4.31 -3.60 11.66
CA PHE A 4 4.25 -2.27 12.27
C PHE A 4 3.85 -2.27 13.76
N GLY A 5 3.51 -3.43 14.34
CA GLY A 5 3.03 -3.54 15.73
C GLY A 5 1.70 -2.84 16.01
N LYS A 6 1.02 -2.36 14.96
CA LYS A 6 -0.24 -1.60 15.03
C LYS A 6 -1.21 -2.07 13.96
N LYS A 7 -2.51 -1.86 14.22
CA LYS A 7 -3.58 -2.10 13.26
C LYS A 7 -3.55 -1.03 12.16
N PRO A 8 -3.51 -1.40 10.87
CA PRO A 8 -3.58 -0.42 9.78
C PRO A 8 -4.97 0.21 9.72
N ILE A 9 -5.03 1.48 9.29
CA ILE A 9 -6.28 2.23 9.13
C ILE A 9 -6.56 2.39 7.63
N PRO A 10 -7.74 1.98 7.13
CA PRO A 10 -8.15 2.27 5.77
C PRO A 10 -8.29 3.78 5.57
N VAL A 11 -7.63 4.32 4.55
CA VAL A 11 -7.65 5.75 4.23
C VAL A 11 -8.09 6.00 2.80
N ARG A 12 -8.63 7.19 2.55
CA ARG A 12 -8.83 7.73 1.21
C ARG A 12 -7.72 8.74 0.93
N SER A 13 -7.24 8.80 -0.30
CA SER A 13 -6.25 9.78 -0.74
C SER A 13 -6.86 10.71 -1.79
N GLY A 14 -6.34 11.93 -1.88
CA GLY A 14 -6.66 12.88 -2.96
C GLY A 14 -5.92 12.59 -4.28
N GLY A 15 -4.90 11.74 -4.25
CA GLY A 15 -4.17 11.30 -5.45
C GLY A 15 -5.04 10.46 -6.38
N SER A 16 -4.72 10.48 -7.67
CA SER A 16 -5.47 9.74 -8.70
C SER A 16 -4.63 8.66 -9.36
N ILE A 17 -5.14 7.43 -9.39
CA ILE A 17 -4.57 6.30 -10.14
C ILE A 17 -5.69 5.73 -11.03
N PRO A 18 -5.90 6.28 -12.24
CA PRO A 18 -7.09 6.00 -13.06
C PRO A 18 -7.28 4.54 -13.45
N ILE A 19 -6.19 3.77 -13.57
CA ILE A 19 -6.23 2.37 -13.97
C ILE A 19 -6.99 1.47 -12.97
N VAL A 20 -7.10 1.87 -11.69
CA VAL A 20 -7.83 1.11 -10.67
C VAL A 20 -9.30 0.91 -11.04
N ALA A 21 -9.96 1.97 -11.53
CA ALA A 21 -11.35 1.88 -11.97
C ALA A 21 -11.49 1.01 -13.22
N LEU A 22 -10.48 1.01 -14.10
CA LEU A 22 -10.48 0.14 -15.28
C LEU A 22 -10.31 -1.33 -14.88
N PHE A 23 -9.39 -1.65 -13.97
CA PHE A 23 -9.22 -3.03 -13.50
C PHE A 23 -10.49 -3.59 -12.87
N GLU A 24 -11.19 -2.80 -12.05
CA GLU A 24 -12.45 -3.22 -11.47
C GLU A 24 -13.52 -3.48 -12.55
N LYS A 25 -13.61 -2.59 -13.55
CA LYS A 25 -14.56 -2.74 -14.68
C LYS A 25 -14.27 -3.97 -15.52
N GLU A 26 -13.02 -4.21 -15.89
CA GLU A 26 -12.65 -5.26 -16.86
C GLU A 26 -12.46 -6.63 -16.20
N LEU A 27 -12.00 -6.68 -14.94
CA LEU A 27 -11.71 -7.95 -14.24
C LEU A 27 -12.80 -8.34 -13.23
N GLY A 28 -13.67 -7.41 -12.85
CA GLY A 28 -14.67 -7.66 -11.80
C GLY A 28 -14.05 -7.84 -10.39
N LEU A 29 -12.79 -7.44 -10.20
CA LEU A 29 -12.04 -7.62 -8.96
C LEU A 29 -11.87 -6.30 -8.21
N LYS A 30 -11.89 -6.37 -6.88
CA LYS A 30 -11.54 -5.24 -6.02
C LYS A 30 -10.03 -5.09 -5.92
N THR A 31 -9.55 -3.84 -5.94
CA THR A 31 -8.13 -3.52 -5.82
C THR A 31 -7.81 -3.09 -4.39
N VAL A 32 -6.71 -3.62 -3.84
CA VAL A 32 -6.12 -3.12 -2.59
C VAL A 32 -4.98 -2.18 -2.93
N MET A 33 -5.10 -0.92 -2.50
CA MET A 33 -4.04 0.06 -2.60
C MET A 33 -3.23 0.06 -1.31
N MET A 34 -1.97 -0.36 -1.40
CA MET A 34 -1.07 -0.49 -0.25
C MET A 34 0.17 0.36 -0.49
N GLY A 35 0.24 1.50 0.20
CA GLY A 35 1.36 2.42 0.16
C GLY A 35 2.05 2.52 1.52
N PHE A 36 3.34 2.83 1.50
CA PHE A 36 4.18 2.98 2.70
C PHE A 36 4.80 4.38 2.80
N GLY A 37 4.53 5.26 1.85
CA GLY A 37 5.00 6.64 1.86
C GLY A 37 4.26 7.50 2.88
N LEU A 38 4.88 8.63 3.21
CA LEU A 38 4.33 9.66 4.09
C LEU A 38 4.05 10.94 3.29
N ASP A 39 3.19 11.81 3.79
CA ASP A 39 2.97 13.14 3.19
C ASP A 39 4.26 13.97 3.12
N SER A 40 5.20 13.72 4.03
CA SER A 40 6.53 14.35 4.06
C SER A 40 7.42 13.93 2.90
N ASP A 41 7.15 12.81 2.23
CA ASP A 41 7.94 12.32 1.09
C ASP A 41 7.88 13.29 -0.10
N ALA A 42 6.89 14.21 -0.10
CA ALA A 42 6.82 15.34 -1.01
C ALA A 42 6.87 14.94 -2.49
N ILE A 43 6.13 13.88 -2.85
CA ILE A 43 6.05 13.35 -4.21
C ILE A 43 5.69 14.49 -5.18
N HIS A 44 6.48 14.63 -6.25
CA HIS A 44 6.39 15.72 -7.23
C HIS A 44 6.78 17.12 -6.74
N SER A 45 7.50 17.22 -5.62
CA SER A 45 8.00 18.49 -5.08
C SER A 45 9.53 18.44 -4.87
N PRO A 46 10.20 19.60 -4.69
CA PRO A 46 11.63 19.62 -4.34
C PRO A 46 11.92 18.83 -3.06
N ASN A 47 13.10 18.20 -2.99
CA ASN A 47 13.50 17.33 -1.89
C ASN A 47 12.56 16.13 -1.66
N GLU A 48 11.94 15.64 -2.73
CA GLU A 48 11.28 14.33 -2.74
C GLU A 48 12.24 13.28 -2.18
N HIS A 49 11.78 12.53 -1.19
CA HIS A 49 12.59 11.53 -0.50
C HIS A 49 11.73 10.38 -0.03
N TYR A 50 12.38 9.30 0.39
CA TYR A 50 11.70 8.14 0.92
C TYR A 50 12.48 7.58 2.11
N GLY A 51 11.81 7.46 3.25
CA GLY A 51 12.44 7.02 4.50
C GLY A 51 12.88 5.56 4.45
N LEU A 52 14.13 5.28 4.82
CA LEU A 52 14.67 3.90 4.88
C LEU A 52 13.85 2.98 5.79
N PHE A 53 13.31 3.52 6.89
CA PHE A 53 12.40 2.78 7.77
C PHE A 53 11.19 2.23 7.00
N ASN A 54 10.49 3.08 6.23
CA ASN A 54 9.33 2.66 5.43
C ASN A 54 9.72 1.77 4.25
N PHE A 55 10.92 1.94 3.70
CA PHE A 55 11.48 1.04 2.69
C PHE A 55 11.63 -0.39 3.23
N TYR A 56 12.32 -0.56 4.35
CA TYR A 56 12.49 -1.88 4.96
C TYR A 56 11.17 -2.45 5.48
N LYS A 57 10.27 -1.61 6.04
CA LYS A 57 8.95 -2.07 6.45
C LYS A 57 8.07 -2.48 5.27
N GLY A 58 8.18 -1.85 4.11
CA GLY A 58 7.52 -2.28 2.90
C GLY A 58 7.98 -3.68 2.47
N ILE A 59 9.31 -3.90 2.43
CA ILE A 59 9.92 -5.20 2.12
C ILE A 59 9.43 -6.29 3.08
N GLU A 60 9.37 -5.97 4.39
CA GLU A 60 8.89 -6.90 5.41
C GLU A 60 7.38 -7.18 5.26
N THR A 61 6.57 -6.17 4.91
CA THR A 61 5.10 -6.26 4.94
C THR A 61 4.51 -7.01 3.74
N ILE A 62 5.08 -6.83 2.55
CA ILE A 62 4.52 -7.42 1.32
C ILE A 62 4.46 -8.96 1.37
N PRO A 63 5.52 -9.69 1.78
CA PRO A 63 5.46 -11.14 1.93
C PRO A 63 4.39 -11.60 2.92
N TYR A 64 4.32 -10.98 4.11
CA TYR A 64 3.30 -11.32 5.11
C TYR A 64 1.88 -11.02 4.63
N PHE A 65 1.68 -9.98 3.83
CA PHE A 65 0.38 -9.73 3.19
C PHE A 65 -0.04 -10.92 2.34
N PHE A 66 0.84 -11.42 1.47
CA PHE A 66 0.50 -12.56 0.60
C PHE A 66 0.36 -13.87 1.37
N GLU A 67 1.19 -14.12 2.39
CA GLU A 67 1.07 -15.28 3.26
C GLU A 67 -0.30 -15.32 3.94
N HIS A 68 -0.69 -14.23 4.62
CA HIS A 68 -1.98 -14.15 5.28
C HIS A 68 -3.15 -14.16 4.29
N PHE A 69 -3.00 -13.53 3.12
CA PHE A 69 -4.05 -13.56 2.09
C PHE A 69 -4.27 -14.98 1.53
N ALA A 70 -3.20 -15.75 1.33
CA ALA A 70 -3.29 -17.14 0.92
C ALA A 70 -3.97 -18.01 2.00
N ASP A 71 -3.68 -17.76 3.27
CA ASP A 71 -4.30 -18.48 4.39
C ASP A 71 -5.79 -18.16 4.58
N LEU A 72 -6.24 -16.94 4.23
CA LEU A 72 -7.67 -16.60 4.20
C LEU A 72 -8.46 -17.38 3.16
N SER A 73 -7.78 -17.93 2.15
CA SER A 73 -8.39 -18.66 1.04
C SER A 73 -8.43 -20.19 1.26
N LYS A 74 -7.90 -20.66 2.39
CA LYS A 74 -8.06 -22.06 2.86
C LYS A 74 -9.35 -22.20 3.66
#